data_AF-A0AA88H1V8-F1
#
_entry.id   AF-A0AA88H1V8-F1
#
_cell.length_a   1.000
_cell.length_b   1.000
_cell.length_c   1.000
_cell.angle_alpha   90.00
_cell.angle_beta   90.00
_cell.angle_gamma   90.00
#
_symmetry.space_group_name_H-M   'P 1'
#
loop_
_entity.id
_entity.type
_entity.pdbx_description
1 polymer ?
#
loop_
_entity_poly.entity_id
_entity_poly.type
_entity_poly.pdbx_seq_one_letter_code
_entity_poly.pdbx_strand_id
1 'polypeptide(L)' 'MPVRPRYADQAYKVVNSLAEYLQRDNFKFLREFYLTNGTQRLKPDLVIYKEGVAYMVDLTVAYNHPEVFKRAAEEKVRR' A
#
# COMPACT_ATOMS: atom_id res chain seq x y z
N MET A 1 -25.98 -0.38 -1.96
CA MET A 1 -24.65 -0.92 -1.63
C MET A 1 -23.63 -0.09 -2.38
N PRO A 2 -22.59 0.49 -1.74
CA PRO A 2 -21.59 1.24 -2.47
C PRO A 2 -20.83 0.25 -3.36
N VAL A 3 -20.88 0.48 -4.68
CA VAL A 3 -20.16 -0.31 -5.67
C VAL A 3 -18.68 -0.14 -5.38
N ARG A 4 -18.04 -1.14 -4.77
CA ARG A 4 -16.57 -1.17 -4.70
C ARG A 4 -16.08 -1.10 -6.16
N PRO A 5 -15.26 -0.12 -6.53
CA PRO A 5 -14.76 -0.03 -7.89
C PRO A 5 -14.03 -1.35 -8.21
N ARG A 6 -14.28 -1.97 -9.37
CA ARG A 6 -13.57 -3.17 -9.86
C ARG A 6 -12.03 -3.06 -9.75
N TYR A 7 -11.51 -1.84 -9.64
CA TYR A 7 -10.11 -1.48 -9.51
C TYR A 7 -9.53 -1.71 -8.11
N ALA A 8 -10.36 -1.59 -7.06
CA ALA A 8 -9.97 -1.96 -5.70
C ALA A 8 -9.61 -3.46 -5.63
N ASP A 9 -10.31 -4.30 -6.40
CA ASP A 9 -10.07 -5.73 -6.46
C ASP A 9 -8.73 -6.08 -7.14
N GLN A 10 -8.28 -5.28 -8.12
CA GLN A 10 -6.97 -5.50 -8.77
C GLN A 10 -5.81 -5.12 -7.86
N ALA A 11 -5.87 -3.95 -7.22
CA ALA A 11 -4.86 -3.55 -6.24
C ALA A 11 -4.79 -4.56 -5.09
N TYR A 12 -5.95 -5.02 -4.61
CA TYR A 12 -6.03 -6.03 -3.55
C TYR A 12 -5.41 -7.38 -3.97
N LYS A 13 -5.61 -7.81 -5.22
CA LYS A 13 -4.93 -9.01 -5.76
C LYS A 13 -3.42 -8.86 -5.78
N VAL A 14 -2.89 -7.73 -6.22
CA VAL A 14 -1.44 -7.46 -6.22
C VAL A 14 -0.88 -7.48 -4.80
N VAL A 15 -1.56 -6.84 -3.84
CA VAL A 15 -1.16 -6.89 -2.41
C VAL A 15 -1.12 -8.33 -1.91
N ASN A 16 -2.14 -9.13 -2.19
CA ASN A 16 -2.20 -10.52 -1.73
C ASN A 16 -1.08 -11.36 -2.32
N SER A 17 -0.83 -11.26 -3.63
CA SER A 17 0.27 -11.99 -4.28
C SER A 17 1.64 -11.58 -3.75
N LEU A 18 1.85 -10.28 -3.49
CA LEU A 18 3.09 -9.78 -2.88
C LEU A 18 3.25 -10.30 -1.45
N ALA A 19 2.16 -10.34 -0.69
CA ALA A 19 2.15 -10.85 0.67
C ALA A 19 2.50 -12.35 0.74
N GLU A 20 1.90 -13.16 -0.14
CA GLU A 20 2.18 -14.58 -0.25
C GLU A 20 3.63 -14.86 -0.64
N TYR A 21 4.19 -14.09 -1.56
CA TYR A 21 5.60 -14.23 -1.97
C TYR A 21 6.55 -13.94 -0.79
N LEU A 22 6.36 -12.80 -0.12
CA LEU A 22 7.26 -12.34 0.94
C LEU A 22 7.11 -13.14 2.24
N GLN A 23 5.95 -13.74 2.51
CA GLN A 23 5.79 -14.67 3.64
C GLN A 23 6.75 -15.87 3.55
N ARG A 24 7.11 -16.32 2.34
CA ARG A 24 8.06 -17.42 2.12
C ARG A 24 9.47 -17.08 2.59
N ASP A 25 9.80 -15.79 2.64
CA ASP A 25 11.12 -15.26 3.01
C ASP A 25 11.18 -14.70 4.45
N ASN A 26 10.27 -15.17 5.33
CA ASN A 26 10.16 -14.78 6.74
C ASN A 26 9.84 -13.29 6.99
N PHE A 27 9.23 -12.59 6.04
CA PHE A 27 8.72 -11.24 6.29
C PHE A 27 7.40 -11.27 7.08
N LYS A 28 7.22 -10.33 8.00
CA LYS A 28 5.97 -10.14 8.75
C LYS A 28 5.09 -9.10 8.06
N PHE A 29 3.80 -9.40 7.97
CA PHE A 29 2.79 -8.53 7.35
C PHE A 29 1.88 -7.90 8.38
N LEU A 30 1.76 -6.57 8.33
CA LEU A 30 0.82 -5.83 9.16
C LEU A 30 -0.19 -5.15 8.24
N ARG A 31 -1.35 -5.79 8.05
CA ARG A 31 -2.44 -5.30 7.19
C ARG A 31 -3.30 -4.22 7.87
N GLU A 32 -3.22 -4.11 9.19
CA GLU A 32 -3.98 -3.15 9.99
C GLU A 32 -3.02 -2.35 10.88
N PHE A 33 -2.02 -1.76 10.26
CA PHE A 33 -1.08 -0.89 10.94
C PHE A 33 -1.52 0.57 10.81
N TYR A 34 -1.59 1.25 11.96
CA TYR A 34 -1.84 2.69 12.02
C TYR A 34 -0.58 3.35 12.58
N LEU A 35 0.00 4.26 11.80
CA LEU A 35 1.05 5.16 12.26
C LEU A 35 0.38 6.39 12.83
N THR A 36 0.72 6.73 14.06
CA THR A 36 0.30 7.98 14.68
C THR A 36 1.44 8.98 14.56
N ASN A 37 1.22 10.08 13.84
CA ASN A 37 2.11 11.23 13.81
C ASN A 37 1.36 12.43 14.43
N GLY A 38 1.53 12.61 15.74
CA GLY A 38 0.71 13.56 16.51
C GLY A 38 -0.76 13.15 16.50
N THR A 39 -1.63 14.02 15.97
CA THR A 39 -3.08 13.75 15.83
C THR A 39 -3.44 13.04 14.52
N GLN A 40 -2.53 12.95 13.56
CA GLN A 40 -2.78 12.26 12.30
C GLN A 40 -2.56 10.75 12.44
N ARG A 41 -3.54 9.99 11.96
CA ARG A 41 -3.43 8.55 11.74
C ARG A 41 -3.16 8.29 10.26
N LEU A 42 -1.96 7.86 9.96
CA LEU A 42 -1.58 7.35 8.64
C LEU A 42 -1.86 5.85 8.61
N LYS A 43 -2.54 5.41 7.55
CA LYS A 43 -2.82 4.00 7.31
C LYS A 43 -2.23 3.62 5.95
N PRO A 44 -1.00 3.08 5.93
CA PRO A 44 -0.41 2.55 4.70
C PRO A 44 -1.25 1.39 4.15
N ASP A 45 -1.21 1.18 2.83
CA ASP A 45 -1.89 0.05 2.20
C ASP A 45 -1.25 -1.29 2.61
N LEU A 46 0.06 -1.29 2.85
CA LEU A 46 0.82 -2.45 3.28
C LEU A 46 2.03 -2.05 4.13
N VAL A 47 2.24 -2.78 5.23
CA VAL A 47 3.48 -2.69 6.02
C VAL A 47 4.13 -4.07 6.07
N ILE A 48 5.40 -4.09 5.66
CA ILE A 48 6.27 -5.26 5.63
C ILE A 48 7.37 -5.04 6.67
N TYR A 49 7.59 -6.00 7.56
CA TYR A 49 8.61 -5.90 8.60
C TYR A 49 9.58 -7.07 8.57
N LYS A 50 10.88 -6.78 8.61
CA LYS A 50 11.94 -7.77 8.73
C LYS A 50 13.16 -7.18 9.42
N GLU A 51 13.71 -7.90 10.39
CA GLU A 51 15.02 -7.59 11.02
C GLU A 51 15.14 -6.14 11.53
N GLY A 52 14.10 -5.60 12.16
CA GLY A 52 14.13 -4.22 12.67
C GLY A 52 13.72 -3.16 11.65
N VAL A 53 13.61 -3.52 10.37
CA VAL A 53 13.27 -2.60 9.28
C VAL A 53 11.80 -2.74 8.91
N ALA A 54 11.09 -1.60 8.87
CA ALA A 54 9.73 -1.51 8.37
C ALA A 54 9.72 -0.87 6.98
N TYR A 55 9.16 -1.58 6.00
CA TYR A 55 8.86 -1.06 4.67
C TYR A 55 7.38 -0.71 4.63
N MET A 56 7.07 0.55 4.35
CA MET A 56 5.71 1.04 4.20
C MET A 56 5.45 1.22 2.70
N VAL A 57 4.38 0.61 2.21
CA VAL A 57 4.03 0.61 0.79
C VAL A 57 2.63 1.17 0.64
N ASP A 58 2.54 2.29 -0.07
CA ASP A 58 1.29 2.86 -0.57
C ASP A 58 1.13 2.48 -2.04
N LEU A 59 -0.01 1.89 -2.38
CA LEU A 59 -0.31 1.49 -3.74
C LEU A 59 -1.26 2.50 -4.37
N THR A 60 -0.97 2.85 -5.61
CA THR A 60 -1.84 3.68 -6.44
C THR A 60 -2.02 3.01 -7.79
N VAL A 61 -3.24 3.12 -8.34
CA VAL A 61 -3.55 2.61 -9.66
C VAL A 61 -3.90 3.81 -10.51
N ALA A 62 -3.05 4.10 -11.49
CA ALA A 62 -3.25 5.15 -12.46
C ALA A 62 -3.22 4.54 -13.86
N TYR A 63 -4.08 5.06 -14.74
CA TYR A 63 -4.15 4.64 -16.14
C TYR A 63 -3.81 5.82 -17.03
N ASN A 64 -3.20 5.53 -18.17
CA ASN A 64 -2.86 6.46 -19.23
C ASN A 64 -1.86 7.57 -18.84
N HIS A 65 -0.68 7.48 -19.46
CA HIS A 65 0.41 8.46 -19.50
C HIS A 65 1.36 8.53 -18.27
N PRO A 66 2.69 8.45 -18.47
CA PRO A 66 3.69 8.50 -17.40
C PRO A 66 3.60 9.73 -16.47
N GLU A 67 3.13 10.87 -17.00
CA GLU A 67 2.93 12.09 -16.21
C GLU A 67 1.85 11.93 -15.14
N VAL A 68 0.81 11.14 -15.40
CA VAL A 68 -0.25 10.83 -14.43
C VAL A 68 0.30 9.92 -13.33
N PHE A 69 1.23 9.01 -13.66
CA PHE A 69 1.89 8.15 -12.67
C PHE A 69 2.74 8.97 -11.70
N LYS A 70 3.49 9.94 -12.23
CA LYS A 70 4.30 10.85 -11.41
C LYS A 70 3.43 11.64 -10.44
N ARG A 71 2.36 12.28 -10.93
CA ARG A 71 1.44 13.05 -10.06
C ARG A 71 0.77 12.16 -9.00
N ALA A 72 0.30 10.97 -9.38
CA ALA A 72 -0.33 10.04 -8.44
C ALA A 72 0.63 9.56 -7.34
N ALA A 73 1.92 9.37 -7.67
CA ALA A 73 2.94 9.04 -6.68
C ALA A 73 3.28 10.23 -5.77
N GLU A 74 3.44 11.43 -6.33
CA GLU A 74 3.72 12.66 -5.57
C GLU A 74 2.58 13.01 -4.59
N GLU A 75 1.32 12.78 -4.95
CA GLU A 75 0.17 12.99 -4.08
C GLU A 75 0.17 12.10 -2.83
N LYS A 76 0.76 10.91 -2.89
CA LYS A 76 0.88 10.02 -1.73
C LYS A 76 1.99 10.47 -0.79
N VAL A 77 3.10 11.03 -1.32
CA VAL A 77 4.25 11.49 -0.52
C VAL A 77 3.99 12.82 0.18
N ARG A 78 3.13 13.68 -0.38
CA ARG A 78 2.82 15.01 0.19
C ARG A 78 1.71 15.00 1.27
N ARG A 79 1.13 13.85 1.59
CA ARG A 79 0.14 13.67 2.67
C ARG A 79 0.82 13.43 4.01
#